data_AF-A0A447PHK3-F1
#
_entry.id   AF-A0A447PHK3-F1
#
_cell.length_a   1.000
_cell.length_b   1.000
_cell.length_c   1.000
_cell.angle_alpha   90.00
_cell.angle_beta   90.00
_cell.angle_gamma   90.00
#
_symmetry.space_group_name_H-M   'P 1'
#
loop_
_entity.id
_entity.type
_entity.pdbx_description
1 polymer ?
#
loop_
_entity_poly.entity_id
_entity_poly.type
_entity_poly.pdbx_seq_one_letter_code
_entity_poly.pdbx_strand_id
1 'polypeptide(L)'
;MSEPELLILDEPFDGLDVTARQQLAQRLTALNQAGITLALVLNRFDEIPDFVQFAGVLADCTLAETGTTTELLQRALVAQLAHSERLTDVQLPEPDQPSARHALPDGEPRIVLNDGVVSYNDRPILHHLSWRVNPGEHWQIVGPNGAGKSTLLSLITGDHPQGYSNDLTLFGRRRGSGETIWDIKKHIGYVSSSLHLDYRVSTTVRNVILSGYFDSIGIYQAVSDRQRKLAQQWLDILGIDKRTADAPFHSLSWGTAAAGADRARAG
;
A
#
# COMPACT_ATOMS: atom_id res chain seq x y z
N MET A 1 2.93 11.61 36.64
CA MET A 1 3.42 10.81 35.50
C MET A 1 4.88 10.52 35.76
N SER A 2 5.35 9.30 35.55
CA SER A 2 6.79 8.98 35.65
C SER A 2 7.57 9.91 34.72
N GLU A 3 8.66 10.50 35.20
CA GLU A 3 9.64 11.22 34.38
C GLU A 3 10.74 10.21 34.00
N PRO A 4 10.62 9.51 32.84
CA PRO A 4 11.60 8.51 32.46
C PRO A 4 12.91 9.18 32.05
N GLU A 5 14.04 8.58 32.42
CA GLU A 5 15.37 8.98 31.92
C GLU A 5 15.59 8.52 30.47
N LEU A 6 14.88 7.46 30.05
CA LEU A 6 14.90 6.88 28.70
C LEU A 6 13.48 6.54 28.25
N LEU A 7 13.09 7.04 27.08
CA LEU A 7 11.87 6.68 26.39
C LEU A 7 12.20 5.93 25.10
N ILE A 8 11.69 4.70 24.98
CA ILE A 8 11.84 3.82 23.81
C ILE A 8 10.51 3.82 23.06
N LEU A 9 10.56 4.08 21.75
CA LEU A 9 9.39 4.16 20.89
C LEU A 9 9.58 3.24 19.70
N ASP A 10 8.67 2.30 19.54
CA ASP A 10 8.64 1.36 18.43
C ASP A 10 7.65 1.86 17.36
N GLU A 11 8.16 2.15 16.16
CA GLU A 11 7.40 2.64 14.99
C GLU A 11 6.40 3.78 15.31
N PRO A 12 6.80 4.86 16.00
CA PRO A 12 5.87 5.84 16.57
C PRO A 12 5.06 6.63 15.54
N PHE A 13 5.47 6.66 14.28
CA PHE A 13 4.81 7.40 13.20
C PHE A 13 3.84 6.56 12.36
N ASP A 14 3.78 5.25 12.58
CA ASP A 14 2.96 4.35 11.79
C ASP A 14 1.46 4.65 11.96
N GLY A 15 0.73 4.64 10.83
CA GLY A 15 -0.69 4.97 10.79
C GLY A 15 -1.03 6.46 10.96
N LEU A 16 -0.05 7.35 11.15
CA LEU A 16 -0.29 8.79 11.28
C LEU A 16 -0.38 9.48 9.91
N ASP A 17 -1.35 10.39 9.79
CA ASP A 17 -1.38 11.35 8.69
C ASP A 17 -0.26 12.39 8.81
N VAL A 18 -0.13 13.25 7.80
CA VAL A 18 0.92 14.28 7.74
C VAL A 18 0.88 15.24 8.94
N THR A 19 -0.32 15.63 9.37
CA THR A 19 -0.48 16.59 10.49
C THR A 19 -0.15 15.93 11.83
N ALA A 20 -0.67 14.73 12.07
CA ALA A 20 -0.39 13.97 13.28
C ALA A 20 1.09 13.60 13.39
N ARG A 21 1.73 13.22 12.27
CA ARG A 21 3.18 12.96 12.18
C ARG A 21 3.98 14.21 12.59
N GLN A 22 3.61 15.39 12.07
CA GLN A 22 4.25 16.66 12.44
C GLN A 22 4.07 16.99 13.93
N GLN A 23 2.86 16.82 14.48
CA GLN A 23 2.60 17.06 15.90
C GLN A 23 3.42 16.14 16.81
N LEU A 24 3.53 14.86 16.45
CA LEU A 24 4.34 13.91 17.19
C LEU A 24 5.83 14.28 17.11
N ALA A 25 6.35 14.60 15.92
CA ALA A 25 7.73 15.02 15.74
C ALA A 25 8.06 16.25 16.62
N GLN A 26 7.17 17.24 16.69
CA GLN A 26 7.33 18.41 17.56
C GLN A 26 7.37 18.02 19.05
N ARG A 27 6.55 17.07 19.48
CA ARG A 27 6.56 16.58 20.87
C ARG A 27 7.85 15.85 21.20
N LEU A 28 8.36 15.00 20.30
CA LEU A 28 9.64 14.32 20.48
C LEU A 28 10.79 15.32 20.61
N THR A 29 10.80 16.37 19.79
CA THR A 29 11.77 17.47 19.90
C THR A 29 11.70 18.17 21.27
N ALA A 30 10.50 18.43 21.79
CA ALA A 30 10.33 19.02 23.11
C ALA A 30 10.84 18.11 24.24
N LEU A 31 10.62 16.79 24.14
CA LEU A 31 11.14 15.83 25.13
C LEU A 31 12.67 15.76 25.12
N ASN A 32 13.29 15.78 23.94
CA ASN A 32 14.73 15.89 23.80
C ASN A 32 15.27 17.20 24.44
N GLN A 33 14.61 18.33 24.18
CA GLN A 33 14.99 19.62 24.79
C GLN A 33 14.83 19.64 26.32
N ALA A 34 13.91 18.84 26.86
CA ALA A 34 13.76 18.63 28.29
C ALA A 34 14.83 17.69 28.90
N GLY A 35 15.73 17.14 28.09
CA GLY A 35 16.84 16.28 28.54
C GLY A 35 16.50 14.79 28.63
N ILE A 36 15.34 14.35 28.11
CA ILE A 36 14.96 12.94 28.08
C ILE A 36 15.75 12.22 26.97
N THR A 37 16.35 11.07 27.30
CA THR A 37 16.99 10.22 26.28
C THR A 37 15.93 9.51 25.46
N LEU A 38 16.04 9.55 24.13
CA LEU A 38 15.09 8.95 23.21
C LEU A 38 15.76 7.86 22.37
N ALA A 39 15.14 6.67 22.32
CA ALA A 39 15.50 5.61 21.39
C ALA A 39 14.29 5.30 20.48
N LEU A 40 14.46 5.52 19.18
CA LEU A 40 13.39 5.37 18.18
C LEU A 40 13.71 4.20 17.25
N VAL A 41 12.78 3.27 17.11
CA VAL A 41 12.79 2.25 16.04
C VAL A 41 11.91 2.78 14.91
N LEU A 42 12.49 2.96 13.72
CA LEU A 42 11.85 3.60 12.58
C LEU A 42 12.01 2.73 11.33
N ASN A 43 10.98 2.70 10.48
CA ASN A 43 10.98 1.95 9.23
C ASN A 43 11.51 2.74 8.04
N ARG A 44 11.61 4.07 8.17
CA ARG A 44 11.99 4.96 7.07
C ARG A 44 12.97 6.03 7.51
N PHE A 45 13.93 6.30 6.64
CA PHE A 45 14.96 7.31 6.87
C PHE A 45 14.42 8.75 6.87
N ASP A 46 13.35 9.03 6.12
CA ASP A 46 12.71 10.35 6.05
C ASP A 46 11.84 10.69 7.27
N GLU A 47 11.69 9.74 8.20
CA GLU A 47 10.98 9.93 9.47
C GLU A 47 11.91 10.23 10.65
N ILE A 48 13.23 10.19 10.44
CA ILE A 48 14.22 10.47 11.48
C ILE A 48 14.14 11.96 11.87
N PRO A 49 13.82 12.29 13.14
CA PRO A 49 13.81 13.68 13.59
C PRO A 49 15.22 14.30 13.56
N ASP A 50 15.29 15.60 13.25
CA ASP A 50 16.57 16.33 13.11
C ASP A 50 17.48 16.28 14.35
N PHE A 51 16.91 16.07 15.54
CA PHE A 51 17.68 16.00 16.79
C PHE A 51 18.41 14.66 16.98
N VAL A 52 18.09 13.63 16.18
CA VAL A 52 18.69 12.29 16.30
C VAL A 52 20.11 12.33 15.77
N GLN A 53 21.07 12.26 16.68
CA GLN A 53 22.51 12.38 16.36
C GLN A 53 23.11 11.08 15.82
N PHE A 54 22.64 9.94 16.34
CA PHE A 54 23.16 8.62 16.04
C PHE A 54 22.06 7.72 15.52
N ALA A 55 22.40 6.91 14.53
CA ALA A 55 21.52 5.89 13.99
C ALA A 55 22.28 4.58 13.79
N GLY A 56 21.53 3.49 13.61
CA GLY A 56 22.09 2.21 13.22
C GLY A 56 21.09 1.43 12.39
N VAL A 57 21.61 0.55 11.53
CA VAL A 57 20.80 -0.31 10.66
C VAL A 57 20.87 -1.73 11.19
N LEU A 58 19.71 -2.27 11.54
CA LEU A 58 19.58 -3.67 11.93
C LEU A 58 19.34 -4.52 10.68
N ALA A 59 20.27 -5.44 10.39
CA ALA A 59 20.16 -6.40 9.30
C ALA A 59 20.70 -7.77 9.76
N ASP A 60 20.04 -8.85 9.35
CA ASP A 60 20.41 -10.23 9.73
C ASP A 60 20.58 -10.43 11.26
N CYS A 61 19.70 -9.81 12.05
CA CYS A 61 19.75 -9.79 13.51
C CYS A 61 21.04 -9.18 14.10
N THR A 62 21.75 -8.37 13.33
CA THR A 62 22.97 -7.67 13.74
C THR A 62 22.84 -6.17 13.46
N LEU A 63 23.47 -5.34 14.29
CA LEU A 63 23.55 -3.91 14.03
C LEU A 63 24.67 -3.67 13.02
N ALA A 64 24.32 -3.87 11.74
CA ALA A 64 25.26 -3.95 10.63
C ALA A 64 26.02 -2.64 10.40
N GLU A 65 25.35 -1.50 10.59
CA GLU A 65 25.98 -0.19 10.51
C GLU A 65 25.57 0.67 11.71
N THR A 66 26.50 1.48 12.20
CA THR A 66 26.28 2.50 13.24
C THR A 66 27.13 3.73 12.94
N GLY A 67 26.65 4.90 13.33
CA GLY A 67 27.37 6.14 13.12
C GLY A 67 26.48 7.35 13.36
N THR A 68 26.94 8.51 12.89
CA THR A 68 26.08 9.69 12.89
C THR A 68 24.97 9.52 11.87
N THR A 69 23.79 10.07 12.16
CA THR A 69 22.64 10.04 11.24
C THR A 69 23.02 10.56 9.85
N THR A 70 23.79 11.64 9.79
CA THR A 70 24.25 12.26 8.53
C THR A 70 25.08 11.30 7.67
N GLU A 71 26.05 10.60 8.25
CA GLU A 71 26.91 9.64 7.52
C GLU A 71 26.09 8.46 6.98
N LEU A 72 25.17 7.95 7.78
CA LEU A 72 24.28 6.85 7.39
C LEU A 72 23.34 7.25 6.25
N LEU A 73 22.71 8.43 6.34
CA LEU A 73 21.83 8.93 5.28
C LEU A 73 22.57 9.14 3.95
N GLN A 74 23.81 9.64 3.99
CA GLN A 74 24.63 9.79 2.78
C GLN A 74 24.93 8.44 2.12
N ARG A 75 25.30 7.42 2.91
CA ARG A 75 25.53 6.06 2.41
C ARG A 75 24.26 5.44 1.85
N ALA A 76 23.13 5.60 2.55
CA ALA A 76 21.83 5.10 2.10
C ALA A 76 21.42 5.74 0.76
N LEU A 77 21.62 7.06 0.59
CA LEU A 77 21.35 7.74 -0.68
C LEU A 77 22.22 7.22 -1.82
N VAL A 78 23.52 7.03 -1.58
CA VAL A 78 24.43 6.45 -2.59
C VAL A 78 24.00 5.03 -2.96
N ALA A 79 23.65 4.20 -1.98
CA ALA A 79 23.13 2.86 -2.22
C ALA A 79 21.81 2.88 -3.01
N GLN A 80 20.90 3.81 -2.70
CA GLN A 80 19.63 3.97 -3.38
C GLN A 80 19.81 4.41 -4.84
N LEU A 81 20.70 5.37 -5.10
CA LEU A 81 21.04 5.79 -6.47
C LEU A 81 21.65 4.64 -7.27
N ALA A 82 22.60 3.90 -6.68
CA ALA A 82 23.20 2.71 -7.30
C ALA A 82 22.19 1.58 -7.54
N HIS A 83 21.11 1.52 -6.75
CA HIS A 83 20.01 0.57 -6.95
C HIS A 83 19.03 1.05 -8.03
N SER A 84 18.75 2.36 -8.07
CA SER A 84 17.91 2.97 -9.11
C SER A 84 18.48 2.78 -10.51
N GLU A 85 19.81 2.83 -10.67
CA GLU A 85 20.50 2.49 -11.93
C GLU A 85 20.38 1.02 -12.33
N ARG A 86 20.06 0.10 -11.39
CA ARG A 86 19.81 -1.32 -11.70
C ARG A 86 18.34 -1.58 -12.03
N LEU A 87 17.43 -0.74 -11.56
CA LEU A 87 15.99 -0.88 -11.81
C LEU A 87 15.58 -0.52 -13.25
N THR A 88 16.44 0.19 -14.01
CA THR A 88 16.16 0.52 -15.42
C THR A 88 16.05 -0.70 -16.33
N ASP A 89 16.61 -1.85 -15.93
CA ASP A 89 16.58 -3.10 -16.72
C ASP A 89 15.60 -4.16 -16.17
N VAL A 90 14.79 -3.83 -15.16
CA VAL A 90 13.80 -4.78 -14.63
C VAL A 90 12.63 -4.89 -15.61
N GLN A 91 12.61 -5.97 -16.39
CA GLN A 91 11.47 -6.31 -17.23
C GLN A 91 10.37 -6.97 -16.41
N LEU A 92 9.16 -6.40 -16.46
CA LEU A 92 7.99 -7.01 -15.84
C LEU A 92 7.61 -8.30 -16.58
N PRO A 93 7.11 -9.34 -15.88
CA PRO A 93 6.63 -10.56 -16.51
C PRO A 93 5.51 -10.26 -17.50
N GLU A 94 5.44 -11.03 -18.58
CA GLU A 94 4.31 -10.94 -19.49
C GLU A 94 3.00 -11.37 -18.79
N PRO A 95 1.85 -10.77 -19.15
CA PRO A 95 0.57 -11.19 -18.60
C PRO A 95 0.26 -12.66 -18.97
N ASP A 96 -0.44 -13.37 -18.09
CA ASP A 96 -0.78 -14.80 -18.28
C ASP A 96 -1.66 -15.02 -19.51
N GLN A 97 -2.60 -14.10 -19.74
CA GLN A 97 -3.36 -14.00 -20.98
C GLN A 97 -2.97 -12.70 -21.69
N PRO A 98 -2.91 -12.69 -23.03
CA PRO A 98 -2.77 -11.43 -23.76
C PRO A 98 -3.88 -10.53 -23.27
N SER A 99 -3.51 -9.33 -22.85
CA SER A 99 -4.45 -8.39 -22.29
C SER A 99 -5.56 -8.17 -23.32
N ALA A 100 -6.69 -8.84 -23.15
CA ALA A 100 -7.95 -8.21 -23.43
C ALA A 100 -8.03 -7.08 -22.40
N ARG A 101 -7.20 -6.03 -22.59
CA ARG A 101 -7.50 -4.73 -22.04
C ARG A 101 -8.92 -4.53 -22.54
N HIS A 102 -9.87 -4.64 -21.63
CA HIS A 102 -11.23 -4.21 -21.90
C HIS A 102 -11.07 -2.69 -22.05
N ALA A 103 -10.57 -2.30 -23.22
CA ALA A 103 -10.08 -0.98 -23.50
C ALA A 103 -11.33 -0.17 -23.65
N LEU A 104 -11.68 0.51 -22.57
CA LEU A 104 -12.67 1.56 -22.62
C LEU A 104 -12.17 2.58 -23.66
N PRO A 105 -13.07 3.15 -24.46
CA PRO A 105 -12.71 4.16 -25.42
C PRO A 105 -11.81 5.24 -24.81
N ASP A 106 -10.84 5.72 -25.58
CA ASP A 106 -9.84 6.68 -25.10
C ASP A 106 -10.43 8.03 -24.66
N GLY A 107 -11.67 8.33 -25.08
CA GLY A 107 -12.40 9.54 -24.68
C GLY A 107 -13.31 9.37 -23.45
N GLU A 108 -13.48 8.16 -22.92
CA GLU A 108 -14.41 7.90 -21.82
C GLU A 108 -13.76 8.06 -20.45
N PRO A 109 -14.35 8.83 -19.52
CA PRO A 109 -13.88 8.89 -18.15
C PRO A 109 -13.82 7.52 -17.48
N ARG A 110 -12.81 7.33 -16.65
CA ARG A 110 -12.67 6.12 -15.83
C ARG A 110 -13.56 6.21 -14.59
N ILE A 111 -13.71 7.41 -14.02
CA ILE A 111 -14.58 7.68 -12.89
C ILE A 111 -15.36 8.96 -13.17
N VAL A 112 -16.66 8.95 -12.92
CA VAL A 112 -17.52 10.14 -12.84
C VAL A 112 -18.37 10.01 -11.58
N LEU A 113 -18.21 10.92 -10.66
CA LEU A 113 -19.08 11.11 -9.50
C LEU A 113 -19.66 12.52 -9.62
N ASN A 114 -20.98 12.64 -9.70
CA ASN A 114 -21.66 13.92 -9.67
C ASN A 114 -22.38 14.08 -8.33
N ASP A 115 -22.08 15.17 -7.64
CA ASP A 115 -22.72 15.56 -6.38
C ASP A 115 -22.79 14.44 -5.32
N GLY A 116 -21.69 13.68 -5.18
CA GLY A 116 -21.65 12.49 -4.36
C GLY A 116 -21.74 12.76 -2.85
N VAL A 117 -22.60 12.01 -2.17
CA VAL A 117 -22.80 12.05 -0.71
C VAL A 117 -22.65 10.65 -0.12
N VAL A 118 -21.91 10.55 0.99
CA VAL A 118 -21.84 9.33 1.80
C VAL A 118 -21.98 9.69 3.26
N SER A 119 -22.85 8.97 3.98
CA SER A 119 -23.08 9.18 5.42
C SER A 119 -23.07 7.87 6.20
N TYR A 120 -22.52 7.87 7.42
CA TYR A 120 -22.67 6.76 8.38
C TYR A 120 -23.40 7.26 9.62
N ASN A 121 -24.48 6.58 10.03
CA ASN A 121 -25.29 6.94 11.20
C ASN A 121 -25.64 8.46 11.20
N ASP A 122 -26.15 8.94 10.07
CA ASP A 122 -26.51 10.35 9.82
C ASP A 122 -25.36 11.36 9.90
N ARG A 123 -24.11 10.89 10.01
CA ARG A 123 -22.92 11.73 9.90
C ARG A 123 -22.40 11.68 8.46
N PRO A 124 -22.53 12.77 7.69
CA PRO A 124 -21.92 12.84 6.37
C PRO A 124 -20.39 12.78 6.46
N ILE A 125 -19.80 11.97 5.58
CA ILE A 125 -18.36 11.82 5.39
C ILE A 125 -17.93 12.48 4.08
N LEU A 126 -18.69 12.25 3.01
CA LEU A 126 -18.53 12.95 1.74
C LEU A 126 -19.73 13.86 1.52
N HIS A 127 -19.45 15.09 1.11
CA HIS A 127 -20.45 16.15 0.98
C HIS A 127 -20.40 16.73 -0.43
N HIS A 128 -21.40 16.44 -1.26
CA HIS A 128 -21.58 17.06 -2.57
C HIS A 128 -20.32 17.00 -3.46
N LEU A 129 -19.58 15.89 -3.38
CA LEU A 129 -18.30 15.72 -4.07
C LEU A 129 -18.56 15.42 -5.55
N SER A 130 -18.13 16.33 -6.43
CA SER A 130 -18.09 16.06 -7.87
C SER A 130 -16.65 15.81 -8.31
N TRP A 131 -16.39 14.65 -8.89
CA TRP A 131 -15.05 14.25 -9.32
C TRP A 131 -15.10 13.46 -10.63
N ARG A 132 -14.20 13.77 -11.54
CA ARG A 132 -14.05 13.11 -12.83
C ARG A 132 -12.59 12.76 -13.03
N VAL A 133 -12.33 11.49 -13.37
CA VAL A 133 -11.00 10.99 -13.72
C VAL A 133 -11.02 10.60 -15.19
N ASN A 134 -10.26 11.31 -16.01
CA ASN A 134 -10.11 11.03 -17.43
C ASN A 134 -8.96 10.04 -17.70
N PRO A 135 -8.93 9.41 -18.88
CA PRO A 135 -7.85 8.51 -19.26
C PRO A 135 -6.49 9.22 -19.26
N GLY A 136 -5.47 8.57 -18.67
CA GLY A 136 -4.11 9.12 -18.58
C GLY A 136 -3.90 10.14 -17.46
N GLU A 137 -4.93 10.49 -16.70
CA GLU A 137 -4.76 11.34 -15.51
C GLU A 137 -4.20 10.55 -14.33
N HIS A 138 -3.33 11.21 -13.56
CA HIS A 138 -2.71 10.66 -12.36
C HIS A 138 -3.08 11.55 -11.17
N TRP A 139 -3.70 10.94 -10.15
CA TRP A 139 -4.28 11.68 -9.03
C TRP A 139 -3.62 11.31 -7.71
N GLN A 140 -3.37 12.32 -6.87
CA GLN A 140 -2.95 12.15 -5.48
C GLN A 140 -4.06 12.67 -4.55
N ILE A 141 -4.59 11.80 -3.70
CA ILE A 141 -5.62 12.16 -2.70
C ILE A 141 -4.95 12.33 -1.34
N VAL A 142 -4.95 13.55 -0.82
CA VAL A 142 -4.35 13.89 0.48
C VAL A 142 -5.39 14.43 1.46
N GLY A 143 -5.14 14.25 2.75
CA GLY A 143 -6.00 14.78 3.81
C GLY A 143 -5.71 14.10 5.16
N PRO A 144 -6.18 14.69 6.28
CA PRO A 144 -5.99 14.12 7.61
C PRO A 144 -6.73 12.79 7.77
N ASN A 145 -6.39 12.03 8.81
CA ASN A 145 -7.10 10.83 9.23
C ASN A 145 -8.55 11.19 9.54
N GLY A 146 -9.48 10.34 9.08
CA GLY A 146 -10.91 10.61 9.19
C GLY A 146 -11.50 11.54 8.11
N ALA A 147 -10.69 12.13 7.21
CA ALA A 147 -11.20 12.99 6.12
C ALA A 147 -12.03 12.26 5.03
N GLY A 148 -12.36 10.98 5.21
CA GLY A 148 -13.14 10.22 4.24
C GLY A 148 -12.37 9.62 3.06
N LYS A 149 -11.02 9.65 3.07
CA LYS A 149 -10.19 9.10 1.98
C LYS A 149 -10.50 7.63 1.69
N SER A 150 -10.55 6.78 2.72
CA SER A 150 -10.89 5.36 2.56
C SER A 150 -12.33 5.16 2.11
N THR A 151 -13.25 6.04 2.53
CA THR A 151 -14.65 6.04 2.07
C THR A 151 -14.73 6.37 0.58
N LEU A 152 -14.01 7.40 0.11
CA LEU A 152 -13.90 7.73 -1.30
C LEU A 152 -13.31 6.56 -2.11
N LEU A 153 -12.22 5.94 -1.62
CA LEU A 153 -11.64 4.75 -2.25
C LEU A 153 -12.67 3.61 -2.35
N SER A 154 -13.39 3.30 -1.27
CA SER A 154 -14.40 2.24 -1.28
C SER A 154 -15.56 2.50 -2.25
N LEU A 155 -15.91 3.78 -2.49
CA LEU A 155 -16.90 4.14 -3.51
C LEU A 155 -16.38 3.83 -4.91
N ILE A 156 -15.17 4.29 -5.24
CA ILE A 156 -14.63 4.16 -6.60
C ILE A 156 -14.12 2.75 -6.92
N THR A 157 -13.87 1.91 -5.90
CA THR A 157 -13.67 0.47 -6.08
C THR A 157 -14.97 -0.31 -6.22
N GLY A 158 -16.12 0.34 -5.98
CA GLY A 158 -17.44 -0.26 -6.08
C GLY A 158 -17.84 -1.14 -4.90
N ASP A 159 -17.08 -1.10 -3.80
CA ASP A 159 -17.32 -1.87 -2.57
C ASP A 159 -18.30 -1.18 -1.61
N HIS A 160 -18.45 0.13 -1.71
CA HIS A 160 -19.33 0.89 -0.84
C HIS A 160 -20.80 0.80 -1.27
N PRO A 161 -21.74 0.39 -0.40
CA PRO A 161 -23.14 0.19 -0.78
C PRO A 161 -23.85 1.47 -1.21
N GLN A 162 -23.52 2.62 -0.62
CA GLN A 162 -24.09 3.90 -1.07
C GLN A 162 -23.58 4.33 -2.45
N GLY A 163 -22.67 3.58 -3.09
CA GLY A 163 -22.36 3.79 -4.50
C GLY A 163 -23.59 3.63 -5.41
N TYR A 164 -24.59 2.83 -5.02
CA TYR A 164 -25.84 2.67 -5.76
C TYR A 164 -26.82 3.84 -5.59
N SER A 165 -26.68 4.63 -4.53
CA SER A 165 -27.53 5.79 -4.26
C SER A 165 -26.91 7.11 -4.74
N ASN A 166 -25.74 7.05 -5.38
CA ASN A 166 -25.03 8.20 -5.90
C ASN A 166 -25.03 8.19 -7.43
N ASP A 167 -24.89 9.37 -8.04
CA ASP A 167 -24.63 9.45 -9.49
C ASP A 167 -23.16 9.14 -9.77
N LEU A 168 -22.85 7.84 -9.70
CA LEU A 168 -21.52 7.27 -9.85
C LEU A 168 -21.46 6.41 -11.11
N THR A 169 -20.54 6.74 -12.00
CA THR A 169 -20.18 5.94 -13.18
C THR A 169 -18.73 5.51 -13.06
N LEU A 170 -18.49 4.21 -13.13
CA LEU A 170 -17.17 3.59 -13.12
C LEU A 170 -16.97 2.87 -14.44
N PHE A 171 -15.91 3.21 -15.17
CA PHE A 171 -15.54 2.54 -16.41
C PHE A 171 -16.69 2.47 -17.43
N GLY A 172 -17.37 3.60 -17.65
CA GLY A 172 -18.53 3.71 -18.56
C GLY A 172 -19.82 3.07 -18.04
N ARG A 173 -19.82 2.44 -16.85
CA ARG A 173 -20.98 1.78 -16.25
C ARG A 173 -21.51 2.55 -15.06
N ARG A 174 -22.76 3.00 -15.16
CA ARG A 174 -23.45 3.67 -14.04
C ARG A 174 -23.77 2.64 -12.95
N ARG A 175 -23.52 3.00 -11.69
CA ARG A 175 -23.86 2.14 -10.56
C ARG A 175 -25.38 1.99 -10.45
N GLY A 176 -25.82 0.76 -10.24
CA GLY A 176 -27.25 0.43 -10.16
C GLY A 176 -27.96 0.34 -11.52
N SER A 177 -27.22 0.24 -12.62
CA SER A 177 -27.78 0.07 -13.97
C SER A 177 -28.03 -1.40 -14.36
N GLY A 178 -27.70 -2.34 -13.46
CA GLY A 178 -27.75 -3.79 -13.71
C GLY A 178 -26.38 -4.41 -13.95
N GLU A 179 -25.31 -3.66 -13.69
CA GLU A 179 -23.93 -4.13 -13.73
C GLU A 179 -23.64 -5.12 -12.60
N THR A 180 -22.77 -6.09 -12.85
CA THR A 180 -22.19 -6.89 -11.78
C THR A 180 -21.03 -6.13 -11.13
N ILE A 181 -20.75 -6.39 -9.86
CA ILE A 181 -19.55 -5.83 -9.21
C ILE A 181 -18.27 -6.29 -9.94
N TRP A 182 -18.27 -7.50 -10.48
CA TRP A 182 -17.16 -8.06 -11.26
C TRP A 182 -16.91 -7.30 -12.57
N ASP A 183 -17.95 -6.76 -13.21
CA ASP A 183 -17.79 -5.90 -14.40
C ASP A 183 -16.97 -4.65 -14.12
N ILE A 184 -17.01 -4.15 -12.89
CA ILE A 184 -16.21 -3.00 -12.44
C ILE A 184 -14.81 -3.44 -12.03
N LYS A 185 -14.72 -4.48 -11.18
CA LYS A 185 -13.45 -4.92 -10.58
C LYS A 185 -12.42 -5.38 -11.60
N LYS A 186 -12.83 -5.94 -12.73
CA LYS A 186 -11.92 -6.35 -13.82
C LYS A 186 -11.09 -5.19 -14.43
N HIS A 187 -11.47 -3.93 -14.16
CA HIS A 187 -10.75 -2.74 -14.62
C HIS A 187 -9.88 -2.09 -13.52
N ILE A 188 -9.87 -2.65 -12.31
CA ILE A 188 -9.20 -2.07 -11.15
C ILE A 188 -8.11 -3.03 -10.66
N GLY A 189 -6.85 -2.61 -10.75
CA GLY A 189 -5.80 -3.14 -9.89
C GLY A 189 -5.85 -2.42 -8.54
N TYR A 190 -6.15 -3.13 -7.46
CA TYR A 190 -6.23 -2.55 -6.12
C TYR A 190 -5.10 -3.04 -5.23
N VAL A 191 -4.39 -2.09 -4.64
CA VAL A 191 -3.17 -2.29 -3.85
C VAL A 191 -3.37 -1.62 -2.50
N SER A 192 -3.26 -2.37 -1.40
CA SER A 192 -3.49 -1.84 -0.06
C SER A 192 -2.89 -2.74 1.00
N SER A 193 -2.18 -2.14 1.96
CA SER A 193 -1.67 -2.82 3.15
C SER A 193 -2.77 -3.48 3.99
N SER A 194 -4.02 -3.01 3.90
CA SER A 194 -5.16 -3.61 4.61
C SER A 194 -5.57 -4.97 4.05
N LEU A 195 -5.27 -5.27 2.78
CA LEU A 195 -5.60 -6.56 2.17
C LEU A 195 -4.85 -7.72 2.84
N HIS A 196 -3.70 -7.43 3.47
CA HIS A 196 -2.97 -8.39 4.29
C HIS A 196 -3.84 -8.96 5.43
N LEU A 197 -4.68 -8.11 6.04
CA LEU A 197 -5.54 -8.49 7.18
C LEU A 197 -6.69 -9.41 6.76
N ASP A 198 -7.10 -9.36 5.50
CA ASP A 198 -8.22 -10.16 4.98
C ASP A 198 -7.81 -11.59 4.59
N TYR A 199 -6.50 -11.87 4.48
CA TYR A 199 -5.96 -13.22 4.27
C TYR A 199 -6.08 -14.06 5.54
N ARG A 200 -7.29 -14.53 5.82
CA ARG A 200 -7.61 -15.43 6.94
C ARG A 200 -7.19 -16.88 6.71
N VAL A 201 -6.74 -17.21 5.49
CA VAL A 201 -6.32 -18.56 5.12
C VAL A 201 -4.82 -18.69 5.34
N SER A 202 -4.42 -19.70 6.12
CA SER A 202 -3.01 -20.09 6.20
C SER A 202 -2.56 -20.61 4.83
N THR A 203 -1.79 -19.79 4.11
CA THR A 203 -1.26 -20.11 2.78
C THR A 203 0.16 -19.56 2.67
N THR A 204 0.91 -19.98 1.64
CA THR A 204 2.27 -19.49 1.41
C THR A 204 2.27 -18.20 0.60
N VAL A 205 3.36 -17.44 0.66
CA VAL A 205 3.54 -16.19 -0.12
C VAL A 205 3.37 -16.45 -1.62
N ARG A 206 3.95 -17.54 -2.13
CA ARG A 206 3.77 -17.99 -3.51
C ARG A 206 2.30 -18.20 -3.86
N ASN A 207 1.55 -18.82 -2.96
CA ASN A 207 0.14 -19.07 -3.19
C ASN A 207 -0.71 -17.81 -3.12
N VAL A 208 -0.30 -16.79 -2.36
CA VAL A 208 -0.94 -15.45 -2.39
C VAL A 208 -0.80 -14.82 -3.79
N ILE A 209 0.40 -14.85 -4.37
CA ILE A 209 0.63 -14.35 -5.73
C ILE A 209 -0.21 -15.15 -6.74
N LEU A 210 -0.22 -16.48 -6.61
CA LEU A 210 -1.00 -17.35 -7.50
C LEU A 210 -2.52 -17.18 -7.36
N SER A 211 -3.04 -16.95 -6.16
CA SER A 211 -4.48 -16.71 -5.96
C SER A 211 -4.95 -15.40 -6.60
N GLY A 212 -4.02 -14.50 -6.88
CA GLY A 212 -4.24 -13.29 -7.64
C GLY A 212 -4.89 -13.49 -9.00
N TYR A 213 -4.43 -14.49 -9.76
CA TYR A 213 -4.96 -14.82 -11.09
C TYR A 213 -6.44 -15.22 -11.07
N PHE A 214 -6.99 -15.54 -9.90
CA PHE A 214 -8.38 -15.96 -9.72
C PHE A 214 -9.21 -14.96 -8.92
N ASP A 215 -8.66 -13.78 -8.61
CA ASP A 215 -9.29 -12.75 -7.76
C ASP A 215 -9.79 -13.32 -6.41
N SER A 216 -9.08 -14.30 -5.85
CA SER A 216 -9.50 -15.07 -4.66
C SER A 216 -8.51 -14.97 -3.49
N ILE A 217 -8.97 -15.36 -2.30
CA ILE A 217 -8.12 -15.52 -1.11
C ILE A 217 -7.72 -16.99 -1.01
N GLY A 218 -6.50 -17.32 -1.46
CA GLY A 218 -6.07 -18.70 -1.60
C GLY A 218 -6.48 -19.34 -2.94
N ILE A 219 -6.01 -20.56 -3.18
CA ILE A 219 -6.12 -21.25 -4.47
C ILE A 219 -7.21 -22.31 -4.39
N TYR A 220 -8.30 -22.10 -5.13
CA TYR A 220 -9.44 -23.03 -5.21
C TYR A 220 -9.59 -23.69 -6.59
N GLN A 221 -8.68 -23.37 -7.51
CA GLN A 221 -8.68 -23.85 -8.90
C GLN A 221 -7.29 -24.39 -9.27
N ALA A 222 -7.22 -25.18 -10.34
CA ALA A 222 -5.95 -25.68 -10.83
C ALA A 222 -5.10 -24.53 -11.40
N VAL A 223 -3.84 -24.46 -10.97
CA VAL A 223 -2.85 -23.48 -11.44
C VAL A 223 -2.05 -24.06 -12.60
N SER A 224 -1.97 -23.33 -13.71
CA SER A 224 -1.21 -23.75 -14.90
C SER A 224 0.31 -23.65 -14.70
N ASP A 225 1.08 -24.40 -15.49
CA ASP A 225 2.55 -24.31 -15.47
C ASP A 225 3.05 -22.90 -15.85
N ARG A 226 2.32 -22.22 -16.75
CA ARG A 226 2.59 -20.82 -17.11
C ARG A 226 2.42 -19.90 -15.91
N GLN A 227 1.31 -19.99 -15.19
CA GLN A 227 1.04 -19.18 -13.99
C GLN A 227 2.10 -19.42 -12.91
N ARG A 228 2.55 -20.66 -12.72
CA ARG A 228 3.66 -20.98 -11.80
C ARG A 228 4.96 -20.30 -12.20
N LYS A 229 5.29 -20.32 -13.51
CA LYS A 229 6.49 -19.66 -14.03
C LYS A 229 6.41 -18.15 -13.86
N LEU A 230 5.28 -17.54 -14.17
CA LEU A 230 5.06 -16.10 -13.99
C LEU A 230 5.11 -15.68 -12.52
N ALA A 231 4.51 -16.47 -11.63
CA ALA A 231 4.60 -16.23 -10.19
C ALA A 231 6.05 -16.31 -9.68
N GLN A 232 6.87 -17.21 -10.22
CA GLN A 232 8.30 -17.25 -9.89
C GLN A 232 9.02 -15.99 -10.38
N GLN A 233 8.76 -15.54 -11.61
CA GLN A 233 9.34 -14.29 -12.11
C GLN A 233 8.95 -13.07 -11.25
N TRP A 234 7.71 -13.03 -10.76
CA TRP A 234 7.30 -12.01 -9.80
C TRP A 234 8.05 -12.10 -8.48
N LEU A 235 8.21 -13.30 -7.91
CA LEU A 235 9.00 -13.50 -6.68
C LEU A 235 10.46 -13.05 -6.87
N ASP A 236 11.07 -13.36 -8.01
CA ASP A 236 12.44 -12.99 -8.34
C ASP A 236 12.59 -11.46 -8.42
N ILE A 237 11.64 -10.77 -9.07
CA ILE A 237 11.60 -9.31 -9.17
C ILE A 237 11.39 -8.66 -7.78
N LEU A 238 10.58 -9.29 -6.93
CA LEU A 238 10.34 -8.84 -5.57
C LEU A 238 11.52 -9.16 -4.62
N GLY A 239 12.56 -9.85 -5.10
CA GLY A 239 13.69 -10.29 -4.27
C GLY A 239 13.31 -11.31 -3.20
N ILE A 240 12.18 -12.01 -3.37
CA ILE A 240 11.69 -12.99 -2.41
C ILE A 240 12.35 -14.33 -2.69
N ASP A 241 13.21 -14.76 -1.76
CA ASP A 241 13.89 -16.05 -1.87
C ASP A 241 12.91 -17.24 -1.78
N LYS A 242 13.39 -18.43 -2.19
CA LYS A 242 12.55 -19.64 -2.21
C LYS A 242 12.03 -20.02 -0.82
N ARG A 243 12.83 -19.84 0.23
CA ARG A 243 12.44 -20.19 1.61
C ARG A 243 11.26 -19.33 2.06
N THR A 244 11.32 -18.05 1.76
CA THR A 244 10.32 -17.03 2.09
C THR A 244 9.09 -17.21 1.23
N ALA A 245 9.25 -17.50 -0.06
CA ALA A 245 8.15 -17.78 -0.98
C ALA A 245 7.25 -18.94 -0.51
N ASP A 246 7.86 -19.98 0.08
CA ASP A 246 7.17 -21.17 0.56
C ASP A 246 6.85 -21.13 2.07
N ALA A 247 7.20 -20.04 2.76
CA ALA A 247 6.83 -19.81 4.15
C ALA A 247 5.36 -19.38 4.28
N PRO A 248 4.71 -19.60 5.44
CA PRO A 248 3.37 -19.11 5.68
C PRO A 248 3.31 -17.58 5.59
N PHE A 249 2.32 -17.05 4.87
CA PHE A 249 2.20 -15.62 4.59
C PHE A 249 2.13 -14.76 5.86
N HIS A 250 1.42 -15.25 6.88
CA HIS A 250 1.31 -14.61 8.20
C HIS A 250 2.59 -14.66 9.04
N SER A 251 3.61 -15.41 8.62
CA SER A 251 4.92 -15.46 9.28
C SER A 251 5.90 -14.41 8.76
N LEU A 252 5.50 -13.63 7.74
CA LEU A 252 6.29 -12.52 7.23
C LEU A 252 6.16 -11.28 8.14
N SER A 253 7.24 -10.52 8.26
CA SER A 253 7.18 -9.16 8.80
C SER A 253 6.30 -8.25 7.93
N TRP A 254 5.67 -7.24 8.53
CA TRP A 254 4.70 -6.35 7.87
C TRP A 254 5.19 -5.75 6.55
N GLY A 255 6.48 -5.41 6.45
CA GLY A 255 7.09 -4.86 5.22
C GLY A 255 7.19 -5.83 4.05
N THR A 256 7.45 -7.11 4.32
CA THR A 256 7.57 -8.17 3.28
C THR A 256 6.19 -8.68 2.84
N ALA A 257 5.22 -8.66 3.75
CA ALA A 257 3.86 -9.13 3.48
C ALA A 257 3.06 -8.20 2.55
N ALA A 258 3.28 -6.88 2.65
CA ALA A 258 2.62 -5.89 1.78
C ALA A 258 2.97 -6.12 0.31
N ALA A 259 4.26 -6.23 -0.03
CA ALA A 259 4.74 -6.41 -1.41
C ALA A 259 4.18 -7.67 -2.12
N GLY A 260 3.87 -8.73 -1.36
CA GLY A 260 3.35 -10.00 -1.91
C GLY A 260 1.84 -10.03 -2.18
N ALA A 261 1.03 -9.34 -1.38
CA ALA A 261 -0.42 -9.22 -1.60
C ALA A 261 -0.78 -8.17 -2.66
N ASP A 262 0.08 -7.17 -2.81
CA ASP A 262 -0.16 -5.92 -3.53
C ASP A 262 -0.32 -6.05 -5.05
N ARG A 263 0.01 -7.18 -5.68
CA ARG A 263 -0.06 -7.31 -7.15
C ARG A 263 -0.76 -8.54 -7.67
N ALA A 264 -1.26 -9.39 -6.78
CA ALA A 264 -1.99 -10.58 -7.14
C ALA A 264 -3.24 -10.25 -8.00
N ARG A 265 -3.95 -9.15 -7.70
CA ARG A 265 -5.20 -8.76 -8.40
C ARG A 265 -5.03 -7.73 -9.54
N ALA A 266 -3.80 -7.41 -9.94
CA ALA A 266 -3.53 -6.41 -10.98
C ALA A 266 -3.25 -7.02 -12.38
N GLY A 267 -3.40 -8.34 -12.53
CA GLY A 267 -3.21 -9.08 -13.78
C GLY A 267 -4.52 -9.41 -14.49
#